data_AF-A0A0S4X433-F1
#
_entry.id   AF-A0A0S4X433-F1
#
_cell.length_a   1.000
_cell.length_b   1.000
_cell.length_c   1.000
_cell.angle_alpha   90.00
_cell.angle_beta   90.00
_cell.angle_gamma   90.00
#
_symmetry.space_group_name_H-M   'P 1'
#
loop_
_entity.id
_entity.type
_entity.pdbx_description
1 polymer ?
#
loop_
_entity_poly.entity_id
_entity_poly.type
_entity_poly.pdbx_seq_one_letter_code
_entity_poly.pdbx_strand_id
1 'polypeptide(L)' 'MVQCARAYMQRIERQTGRLADWVRGMLARRHSNVVACALANKLARTAWALAAHHTTFKVDGSARQA' A
#
# COMPACT_ATOMS: atom_id res chain seq x y z
N MET A 1 -4.50 4.93 -9.45
CA MET A 1 -3.78 3.81 -8.79
C MET A 1 -3.78 2.49 -9.58
N VAL A 2 -4.80 2.17 -10.38
CA VAL A 2 -4.80 0.91 -11.18
C VAL A 2 -3.60 0.83 -12.13
N GLN A 3 -3.19 1.94 -12.74
CA GLN A 3 -2.00 2.00 -13.61
C GLN A 3 -0.70 1.67 -12.86
N CYS A 4 -0.52 2.18 -11.63
CA CYS A 4 0.63 1.88 -10.78
C CYS A 4 0.66 0.40 -10.38
N ALA A 5 -0.50 -0.16 -10.03
CA ALA A 5 -0.63 -1.57 -9.72
C ALA A 5 -0.33 -2.47 -10.93
N ARG A 6 -0.77 -2.06 -12.14
CA ARG A 6 -0.41 -2.75 -13.39
C ARG A 6 1.07 -2.64 -13.73
N ALA A 7 1.70 -1.49 -13.50
CA ALA A 7 3.15 -1.34 -13.70
C ALA A 7 3.96 -2.22 -12.73
N TYR A 8 3.50 -2.34 -11.47
CA TYR A 8 4.10 -3.26 -10.50
C TYR A 8 3.88 -4.72 -10.91
N MET A 9 2.69 -5.08 -11.37
CA MET A 9 2.41 -6.42 -11.88
C MET A 9 3.24 -6.78 -13.12
N GLN A 10 3.48 -5.82 -14.03
CA GLN A 10 4.39 -6.04 -15.18
C GLN A 10 5.84 -6.27 -14.77
N ARG A 11 6.27 -5.71 -13.62
CA ARG A 11 7.62 -5.93 -13.08
C ARG A 11 7.66 -7.00 -12.01
N ILE A 12 6.54 -7.67 -11.71
CA ILE A 12 6.44 -8.67 -10.64
C ILE A 12 7.42 -9.83 -10.85
N GLU A 13 7.74 -10.14 -12.11
CA GLU A 13 8.68 -11.21 -12.44
C GLU A 13 10.12 -10.89 -12.05
N ARG A 14 10.48 -9.60 -12.07
CA ARG A 14 11.78 -9.09 -11.61
C ARG A 14 11.80 -8.74 -10.13
N GLN A 15 10.65 -8.75 -9.45
CA GLN A 15 10.57 -8.46 -8.03
C GLN A 15 10.61 -9.73 -7.21
N THR A 16 11.47 -9.77 -6.20
CA THR A 16 11.65 -10.89 -5.29
C THR A 16 11.26 -10.49 -3.87
N GLY A 17 10.62 -11.42 -3.15
CA GLY A 17 10.20 -11.23 -1.76
C GLY A 17 8.75 -11.60 -1.49
N ARG A 18 8.37 -11.57 -0.21
CA ARG A 18 7.06 -12.06 0.28
C ARG A 18 5.85 -11.39 -0.37
N LEU A 19 5.99 -10.13 -0.79
CA LEU A 19 4.91 -9.42 -1.51
C LEU A 19 4.77 -9.93 -2.95
N ALA A 20 5.88 -10.17 -3.65
CA ALA A 20 5.87 -10.67 -5.02
C ALA A 20 5.32 -12.10 -5.10
N ASP A 21 5.71 -12.97 -4.16
CA ASP A 21 5.15 -14.32 -4.01
C ASP A 21 3.64 -14.30 -3.75
N TRP A 22 3.19 -13.42 -2.85
CA TRP A 22 1.77 -13.27 -2.55
C TRP A 22 0.96 -12.79 -3.76
N VAL A 23 1.49 -11.83 -4.53
CA VAL A 23 0.86 -11.34 -5.76
C VAL A 23 0.83 -12.43 -6.85
N ARG A 24 1.92 -13.20 -7.03
CA ARG A 24 1.97 -14.34 -7.96
C ARG A 24 0.96 -15.42 -7.59
N GLY A 25 0.87 -15.80 -6.32
CA GLY A 25 -0.13 -16.75 -5.84
C GLY A 25 -1.57 -16.26 -6.03
N MET A 26 -1.79 -14.95 -6.00
CA MET A 26 -3.10 -14.36 -6.26
C MET A 26 -3.44 -14.30 -7.75
N LEU A 27 -2.48 -13.94 -8.62
CA LEU A 27 -2.61 -13.98 -10.08
C LEU A 27 -2.93 -15.40 -10.57
N ALA A 28 -2.39 -16.43 -9.92
CA ALA A 28 -2.70 -17.82 -10.23
C ALA A 28 -4.17 -18.21 -9.91
N ARG A 29 -4.87 -17.44 -9.05
CA ARG A 29 -6.21 -17.77 -8.55
C ARG A 29 -7.30 -16.76 -8.93
N ARG A 30 -6.92 -15.54 -9.31
CA ARG A 30 -7.83 -14.39 -9.49
C ARG A 30 -7.38 -13.53 -10.67
N HIS A 31 -8.36 -12.87 -11.30
CA HIS A 31 -8.14 -11.98 -12.43
C HIS A 31 -7.28 -10.75 -12.04
N SER A 32 -6.44 -10.29 -12.96
CA SER A 32 -5.47 -9.19 -12.77
C SER A 32 -6.07 -7.91 -12.19
N ASN A 33 -7.33 -7.61 -12.49
CA ASN A 33 -8.03 -6.43 -11.96
C ASN A 33 -8.28 -6.52 -10.45
N VAL A 34 -8.61 -7.71 -9.94
CA VAL A 34 -8.81 -7.95 -8.50
C VAL A 34 -7.48 -7.83 -7.76
N VAL A 35 -6.41 -8.39 -8.36
CA VAL A 35 -5.04 -8.29 -7.82
C VAL A 35 -4.58 -6.84 -7.79
N ALA A 36 -4.91 -6.04 -8.81
CA ALA A 36 -4.60 -4.61 -8.87
C ALA A 36 -5.22 -3.85 -7.68
N CYS A 37 -6.50 -4.08 -7.40
CA CYS A 37 -7.21 -3.47 -6.28
C CYS A 37 -6.65 -3.92 -4.93
N ALA A 38 -6.37 -5.22 -4.76
CA ALA A 38 -5.80 -5.74 -3.52
C ALA A 38 -4.40 -5.16 -3.24
N LEU A 39 -3.56 -5.03 -4.27
CA LEU A 39 -2.25 -4.41 -4.17
C LEU A 39 -2.37 -2.92 -3.81
N ALA A 40 -3.28 -2.19 -4.47
CA ALA A 40 -3.54 -0.78 -4.15
C ALA A 40 -4.02 -0.60 -2.70
N ASN A 41 -4.92 -1.46 -2.23
CA ASN A 41 -5.38 -1.43 -0.84
C ASN A 41 -4.24 -1.71 0.14
N LYS A 42 -3.37 -2.68 -0.16
CA LYS A 42 -2.21 -2.98 0.68
C LYS A 42 -1.23 -1.81 0.74
N LEU A 43 -0.93 -1.17 -0.39
CA LEU A 43 -0.10 0.04 -0.44
C LEU A 43 -0.75 1.22 0.29
N ALA A 44 -2.05 1.42 0.14
CA ALA A 44 -2.79 2.44 0.86
C ALA A 44 -2.75 2.21 2.37
N ARG A 45 -2.84 0.96 2.82
CA ARG A 45 -2.72 0.61 4.24
C ARG A 45 -1.31 0.80 4.78
N THR A 46 -0.28 0.50 3.99
CA THR A 46 1.12 0.83 4.34
C THR A 46 1.32 2.34 4.40
N ALA A 47 0.87 3.09 3.41
CA ALA A 47 0.95 4.55 3.38
C ALA A 47 0.17 5.18 4.54
N TRP A 48 -1.00 4.64 4.87
CA TRP A 48 -1.79 5.08 6.01
C TRP A 48 -1.13 4.72 7.34
N ALA A 49 -0.57 3.53 7.49
CA ALA A 49 0.22 3.19 8.67
C ALA A 49 1.42 4.13 8.80
N LEU A 50 2.16 4.39 7.71
CA LEU A 50 3.20 5.40 7.72
C LEU A 50 2.65 6.77 8.12
N ALA A 51 1.57 7.27 7.51
CA ALA A 51 0.99 8.58 7.87
C ALA A 51 0.48 8.64 9.32
N ALA A 52 -0.10 7.55 9.82
CA ALA A 52 -0.59 7.42 11.19
C ALA A 52 0.56 7.29 12.20
N HIS A 53 1.68 6.65 11.83
CA HIS A 53 2.86 6.48 12.67
C HIS A 53 3.88 7.64 12.52
N HIS A 54 3.81 8.45 11.45
CA HIS A 54 4.61 9.66 11.20
C HIS A 54 3.88 10.96 11.55
N THR A 55 2.81 10.92 12.34
CA THR A 55 2.36 12.14 13.00
C THR A 55 3.31 12.42 14.16
N THR A 56 4.31 13.27 13.89
CA THR A 56 4.91 14.10 14.94
C THR A 56 3.76 14.68 15.76
N PHE A 57 3.78 14.34 17.04
CA PHE A 57 2.89 14.84 18.07
C PHE A 57 2.60 16.32 17.83
N LYS A 58 1.31 16.68 17.70
CA LYS A 58 0.87 18.08 17.71
C LYS A 58 1.49 18.72 18.95
N VAL A 59 2.34 19.73 18.77
CA VAL A 59 2.58 20.70 19.85
C VAL A 59 1.21 21.20 20.24
N ASP A 60 0.84 20.91 21.49
CA ASP A 60 -0.27 21.55 22.14
C ASP A 60 0.00 23.05 22.12
N GLY A 61 -0.64 23.72 21.17
CA GLY A 61 -0.77 25.16 21.14
C GLY A 61 -2.00 25.60 21.92
N SER A 62 -2.40 24.91 22.99
CA SER A 62 -3.43 25.39 23.90
C SER A 62 -2.85 26.42 24.87
N ALA A 63 -2.10 27.38 24.33
CA ALA A 63 -2.04 28.71 24.90
C ALA A 63 -3.32 29.47 24.51
N ARG A 64 -4.45 29.11 25.12
CA ARG A 64 -5.47 30.10 25.51
C ARG A 64 -6.50 29.55 26.50
N GLN A 65 -6.60 30.28 27.62
CA GLN A 65 -7.82 30.52 28.41
C GLN A 65 -8.13 29.56 29.59
N ALA A 66 -7.57 29.87 30.76
CA ALA A 66 -8.30 30.45 31.89
C ALA A 66 -7.32 31.06 32.90
#